data_AF-A0A067N5W7-F1
#
_entry.id   AF-A0A067N5W7-F1
#
_cell.length_a   1.000
_cell.length_b   1.000
_cell.length_c   1.000
_cell.angle_alpha   90.00
_cell.angle_beta   90.00
_cell.angle_gamma   90.00
#
_symmetry.space_group_name_H-M   'P 1'
#
loop_
_entity.id
_entity.type
_entity.pdbx_description
1 polymer ?
#
loop_
_entity_poly.entity_id
_entity_poly.type
_entity_poly.pdbx_seq_one_letter_code
_entity_poly.pdbx_strand_id
1 'polypeptide(L)'
;MEGDGRSESSAGSESDTRSDAASDSEHECRTSVLVSLPAPTIDTAKQALADIKHILKPPRDSGPGYKDPGLDLLLRSRLEKMRMFLWFYINHKDGLGWTAASKKAAEAPERGEWRFGSGHAISLQIACVS
;
A
#
# COMPACT_ATOMS: atom_id res chain seq x y z
N MET A 1 69.88 9.74 37.81
CA MET A 1 69.00 10.49 38.73
C MET A 1 67.99 11.20 37.88
N GLU A 2 66.73 11.01 38.25
CA GLU A 2 65.51 11.36 37.52
C GLU A 2 65.37 12.87 37.21
N GLY A 3 64.46 13.22 36.28
CA GLY A 3 64.05 14.60 36.05
C GLY A 3 63.04 14.77 34.93
N ASP A 4 61.76 14.63 35.28
CA ASP A 4 60.52 14.96 34.54
C ASP A 4 60.53 16.23 33.68
N GLY A 5 59.63 16.28 32.68
CA GLY A 5 59.17 17.59 32.20
C GLY A 5 58.37 17.67 30.91
N ARG A 6 57.11 17.25 30.96
CA ARG A 6 55.94 18.11 30.67
C ARG A 6 55.67 18.59 29.21
N SER A 7 54.52 18.10 28.75
CA SER A 7 53.43 18.74 27.98
C SER A 7 53.62 19.11 26.49
N GLU A 8 52.90 18.49 25.54
CA GLU A 8 51.56 18.87 24.97
C GLU A 8 51.32 20.40 24.88
N SER A 9 50.73 20.98 23.83
CA SER A 9 50.28 20.61 22.49
C SER A 9 49.78 21.92 21.82
N SER A 10 49.57 21.89 20.50
CA SER A 10 48.57 22.66 19.74
C SER A 10 48.68 24.19 19.58
N ALA A 11 48.90 24.61 18.33
CA ALA A 11 48.25 25.75 17.65
C ALA A 11 48.61 25.61 16.15
N GLY A 12 47.72 25.62 15.16
CA GLY A 12 46.29 25.83 15.06
C GLY A 12 45.92 25.83 13.56
N SER A 13 44.67 26.21 13.29
CA SER A 13 44.09 26.55 11.98
C SER A 13 43.52 25.40 11.14
N GLU A 14 42.34 24.91 11.55
CA GLU A 14 41.31 24.41 10.64
C GLU A 14 40.33 25.56 10.33
N SER A 15 39.99 25.76 9.05
CA SER A 15 39.02 26.78 8.60
C SER A 15 37.85 26.05 7.96
N ASP A 16 36.77 25.89 8.73
CA ASP A 16 35.50 25.31 8.28
C ASP A 16 34.77 26.26 7.34
N THR A 17 34.51 25.80 6.11
CA THR A 17 33.60 26.49 5.18
C THR A 17 32.22 25.85 5.30
N ARG A 18 31.46 26.25 6.32
CA ARG A 18 30.07 25.85 6.49
C ARG A 18 29.17 26.92 5.87
N SER A 19 28.68 26.67 4.65
CA SER A 19 27.58 27.43 4.06
C SER A 19 26.29 26.63 4.26
N ASP A 20 25.57 26.94 5.33
CA ASP A 20 24.24 26.41 5.60
C ASP A 20 23.18 27.15 4.76
N ALA A 21 22.36 26.34 4.10
CA ALA A 21 20.91 26.39 3.95
C ALA A 21 20.17 27.74 4.02
N ALA A 22 19.45 28.06 2.93
CA ALA A 22 17.98 28.04 2.91
C ALA A 22 17.50 28.57 1.54
N SER A 23 17.48 27.70 0.51
CA SER A 23 16.55 27.94 -0.59
C SER A 23 15.18 27.52 -0.09
N ASP A 24 14.45 28.51 0.42
CA ASP A 24 13.02 28.47 0.67
C ASP A 24 12.29 28.33 -0.67
N SER A 25 12.35 27.14 -1.26
CA SER A 25 11.34 26.78 -2.25
C SER A 25 10.13 26.37 -1.44
N GLU A 26 9.19 27.29 -1.30
CA GLU A 26 7.83 27.00 -0.87
C GLU A 26 7.29 25.90 -1.80
N HIS A 27 7.46 24.64 -1.40
CA HIS A 27 6.58 23.59 -1.87
C HIS A 27 5.26 23.94 -1.21
N GLU A 28 4.48 24.75 -1.91
CA GLU A 28 3.05 24.87 -1.68
C GLU A 28 2.54 23.43 -1.71
N CYS A 29 2.47 22.82 -0.52
CA CYS A 29 1.70 21.63 -0.25
C CYS A 29 0.29 22.08 -0.58
N ARG A 30 -0.04 21.97 -1.87
CA ARG A 30 -1.37 22.13 -2.41
C ARG A 30 -2.19 21.23 -1.54
N THR A 31 -2.83 21.87 -0.57
CA THR A 31 -3.74 21.25 0.36
C THR A 31 -4.92 20.94 -0.52
N SER A 32 -4.84 19.80 -1.22
CA SER A 32 -5.92 19.24 -1.96
C SER A 32 -7.02 19.10 -0.93
N VAL A 33 -8.00 19.99 -1.03
CA VAL A 33 -9.23 20.00 -0.26
C VAL A 33 -9.62 18.53 -0.07
N LEU A 34 -9.52 18.06 1.17
CA LEU A 34 -9.92 16.70 1.55
C LEU A 34 -11.44 16.67 1.42
N VAL A 35 -11.93 16.58 0.19
CA VAL A 35 -13.32 16.28 -0.11
C VAL A 35 -13.52 14.86 0.39
N SER A 36 -14.11 14.73 1.57
CA SER A 36 -14.56 13.45 2.10
C SER A 36 -15.65 12.94 1.17
N LEU A 37 -15.27 12.12 0.20
CA LEU A 37 -16.24 11.48 -0.68
C LEU A 37 -17.04 10.48 0.16
N PRO A 38 -18.37 10.51 0.06
CA PRO A 38 -19.20 9.55 0.77
C PRO A 38 -18.84 8.13 0.30
N ALA A 39 -19.03 7.16 1.19
CA ALA A 39 -18.89 5.76 0.82
C ALA A 39 -19.81 5.45 -0.39
N PRO A 40 -19.32 4.67 -1.37
CA PRO A 40 -20.11 4.35 -2.54
C PRO A 40 -21.33 3.51 -2.17
N THR A 41 -22.42 3.67 -2.91
CA THR A 41 -23.64 2.89 -2.70
C THR A 41 -23.37 1.39 -2.87
N ILE A 42 -24.09 0.55 -2.14
CA ILE A 42 -23.97 -0.92 -2.20
C ILE A 42 -24.17 -1.44 -3.64
N ASP A 43 -25.08 -0.86 -4.42
CA ASP A 43 -25.30 -1.30 -5.80
C ASP A 43 -24.13 -0.96 -6.72
N THR A 44 -23.51 0.20 -6.54
CA THR A 44 -22.25 0.56 -7.22
C THR A 44 -21.13 -0.41 -6.84
N ALA A 45 -21.04 -0.78 -5.57
CA ALA A 45 -20.06 -1.77 -5.11
C ALA A 45 -20.32 -3.17 -5.70
N LYS A 46 -21.58 -3.60 -5.84
CA LYS A 46 -21.94 -4.86 -6.51
C LYS A 46 -21.54 -4.84 -7.98
N GLN A 47 -21.79 -3.74 -8.67
CA GLN A 47 -21.41 -3.59 -10.08
C GLN A 47 -19.89 -3.67 -10.23
N ALA A 48 -19.15 -2.89 -9.45
CA ALA A 48 -17.68 -2.94 -9.47
C ALA A 48 -17.14 -4.34 -9.15
N LEU A 49 -17.79 -5.08 -8.24
CA LEU A 49 -17.41 -6.46 -7.93
C LEU A 49 -17.65 -7.40 -9.11
N ALA A 50 -18.72 -7.21 -9.88
CA ALA A 50 -18.98 -7.96 -11.10
C ALA A 50 -17.91 -7.64 -12.16
N ASP A 51 -17.61 -6.37 -12.38
CA ASP A 51 -16.62 -5.92 -13.35
C ASP A 51 -15.23 -6.50 -13.05
N ILE A 52 -14.80 -6.44 -11.78
CA ILE A 52 -13.51 -7.03 -11.36
C ILE A 52 -13.50 -8.56 -11.58
N LYS A 53 -14.62 -9.26 -11.36
CA LYS A 53 -14.69 -10.70 -11.65
C LYS A 53 -14.53 -10.97 -13.15
N HIS A 54 -15.12 -10.16 -14.01
CA HIS A 54 -14.97 -10.27 -15.47
C HIS A 54 -13.55 -9.98 -15.93
N ILE A 55 -12.87 -9.01 -15.31
CA ILE A 55 -11.46 -8.70 -15.62
C ILE A 55 -10.54 -9.83 -15.17
N LEU A 56 -10.73 -10.36 -13.96
CA LEU A 56 -9.91 -11.45 -13.42
C LEU A 56 -10.15 -12.79 -14.14
N LYS A 57 -11.37 -13.02 -14.60
CA LYS A 57 -11.82 -14.28 -15.20
C LYS A 57 -12.72 -14.00 -16.39
N PRO A 58 -12.16 -13.52 -17.51
CA PRO A 58 -12.93 -13.26 -18.70
C PRO A 58 -13.54 -14.57 -19.22
N PRO A 59 -14.84 -14.57 -19.57
CA PRO A 59 -15.47 -15.70 -20.25
C PRO A 59 -14.70 -16.03 -21.54
N ARG A 60 -14.61 -17.32 -21.85
CA ARG A 60 -14.00 -17.79 -23.09
C ARG A 60 -15.04 -17.76 -24.21
N ASP A 61 -14.62 -17.44 -25.43
CA ASP A 61 -15.52 -17.35 -26.59
C ASP A 61 -16.13 -18.72 -26.98
N SER A 62 -15.47 -19.81 -26.59
CA SER A 62 -15.94 -21.18 -26.82
C SER A 62 -15.39 -22.15 -25.77
N GLY A 63 -16.26 -23.08 -25.34
CA GLY A 63 -15.95 -24.17 -24.41
C GLY A 63 -15.97 -23.78 -22.92
N PRO A 64 -15.88 -24.77 -22.03
CA PRO A 64 -15.82 -24.54 -20.59
C PRO A 64 -14.48 -23.91 -20.17
N GLY A 65 -14.54 -23.00 -19.19
CA GLY A 65 -13.35 -22.39 -18.58
C GLY A 65 -13.25 -20.87 -18.78
N TYR A 66 -12.15 -20.31 -18.30
CA TYR A 66 -11.84 -18.88 -18.41
C TYR A 66 -10.63 -18.68 -19.31
N LYS A 67 -10.61 -17.55 -20.02
CA LYS A 67 -9.42 -17.12 -20.76
C LYS A 67 -8.40 -16.54 -19.77
N ASP A 68 -7.11 -16.73 -20.05
CA ASP A 68 -6.07 -16.02 -19.31
C ASP A 68 -6.15 -14.53 -19.66
N PRO A 69 -6.39 -13.63 -18.68
CA PRO A 69 -6.52 -12.21 -18.95
C PRO A 69 -5.18 -11.54 -19.27
N GLY A 70 -4.04 -12.24 -19.15
CA GLY A 70 -2.73 -11.68 -19.47
C GLY A 70 -2.34 -10.49 -18.58
N LEU A 71 -2.87 -10.46 -17.35
CA LEU A 71 -2.62 -9.40 -16.39
C LEU A 71 -1.28 -9.64 -15.68
N ASP A 72 -0.54 -8.55 -15.47
CA ASP A 72 0.62 -8.57 -14.60
C ASP A 72 0.26 -9.08 -13.19
N LEU A 73 1.19 -9.80 -12.56
CA LEU A 73 0.98 -10.42 -11.25
C LEU A 73 0.60 -9.38 -10.19
N LEU A 74 1.25 -8.20 -10.21
CA LEU A 74 0.95 -7.13 -9.27
C LEU A 74 -0.48 -6.60 -9.46
N LEU A 75 -0.88 -6.37 -10.71
CA LEU A 75 -2.22 -5.89 -11.05
C LEU A 75 -3.28 -6.94 -10.66
N ARG A 76 -3.02 -8.22 -10.93
CA ARG A 76 -3.89 -9.32 -10.55
C ARG A 76 -4.08 -9.38 -9.03
N SER A 77 -2.98 -9.35 -8.26
CA SER A 77 -3.05 -9.33 -6.79
C SER A 77 -3.82 -8.12 -6.26
N ARG A 78 -3.66 -6.95 -6.90
CA ARG A 78 -4.42 -5.74 -6.51
C ARG A 78 -5.92 -5.91 -6.75
N LEU A 79 -6.31 -6.44 -7.91
CA LEU A 79 -7.71 -6.70 -8.25
C LEU A 79 -8.33 -7.76 -7.33
N GLU A 80 -7.58 -8.79 -6.95
CA GLU A 80 -8.05 -9.79 -5.98
C GLU A 80 -8.30 -9.19 -4.59
N LYS A 81 -7.43 -8.29 -4.12
CA LYS A 81 -7.64 -7.53 -2.87
C LYS A 81 -8.87 -6.64 -2.97
N MET A 82 -9.05 -5.92 -4.08
CA MET A 82 -10.24 -5.08 -4.32
C MET A 82 -11.53 -5.90 -4.35
N ARG A 83 -11.51 -7.06 -5.01
CA ARG A 83 -12.63 -8.00 -5.04
C ARG A 83 -13.02 -8.45 -3.63
N MET A 84 -12.03 -8.78 -2.81
CA MET A 84 -12.24 -9.24 -1.43
C MET A 84 -12.81 -8.12 -0.56
N PHE A 85 -12.25 -6.92 -0.67
CA PHE A 85 -12.74 -5.72 -0.01
C PHE A 85 -14.22 -5.42 -0.33
N LEU A 86 -14.58 -5.38 -1.61
CA LEU A 86 -15.96 -5.14 -2.03
C LEU A 86 -16.91 -6.25 -1.54
N TRP A 87 -16.44 -7.51 -1.52
CA TRP A 87 -17.24 -8.60 -0.99
C TRP A 87 -17.54 -8.42 0.51
N PHE A 88 -16.56 -7.99 1.32
CA PHE A 88 -16.79 -7.68 2.74
C PHE A 88 -17.72 -6.49 2.93
N TYR A 89 -17.60 -5.46 2.08
CA TYR A 89 -18.46 -4.28 2.11
C TYR A 89 -19.93 -4.62 1.83
N ILE A 90 -20.20 -5.52 0.86
CA ILE A 90 -21.56 -5.89 0.45
C ILE A 90 -22.22 -6.91 1.40
N ASN A 91 -21.47 -7.89 1.93
CA ASN A 91 -22.07 -9.04 2.64
C ASN A 91 -22.27 -8.83 4.15
N HIS A 92 -22.01 -7.63 4.67
CA HIS A 92 -22.28 -7.38 6.09
C HIS A 92 -23.73 -6.96 6.30
N LYS A 93 -24.44 -7.72 7.13
CA LYS A 93 -25.87 -7.51 7.44
C LYS A 93 -26.17 -6.14 8.04
N ASP A 94 -25.19 -5.55 8.72
CA ASP A 94 -25.31 -4.23 9.36
C ASP A 94 -24.57 -3.12 8.59
N GLY A 95 -24.03 -3.43 7.40
CA GLY A 95 -23.13 -2.55 6.66
C GLY A 95 -21.80 -2.35 7.39
N LEU A 96 -20.79 -3.15 7.08
CA LEU A 96 -19.42 -2.78 7.46
C LEU A 96 -19.16 -1.45 6.77
N GLY A 97 -19.06 -0.36 7.54
CA GLY A 97 -18.62 0.92 7.00
C GLY A 97 -17.37 0.73 6.15
N TRP A 98 -17.22 1.54 5.10
CA TRP A 98 -16.14 1.43 4.10
C TRP A 98 -14.76 1.15 4.73
N THR A 99 -14.43 1.88 5.80
CA THR A 99 -13.19 1.72 6.57
C THR A 99 -13.07 0.36 7.24
N ALA A 100 -14.15 -0.14 7.84
CA ALA A 100 -14.15 -1.43 8.53
C ALA A 100 -14.02 -2.60 7.55
N ALA A 101 -14.68 -2.50 6.38
CA ALA A 101 -14.51 -3.47 5.29
C ALA A 101 -13.06 -3.47 4.77
N SER A 102 -12.45 -2.28 4.63
CA SER A 102 -11.06 -2.14 4.17
C SER A 102 -10.08 -2.78 5.15
N LYS A 103 -10.25 -2.52 6.45
CA LYS A 103 -9.43 -3.13 7.50
C LYS A 103 -9.55 -4.66 7.49
N LYS A 104 -10.77 -5.19 7.40
CA LYS A 104 -11.02 -6.63 7.35
C LYS A 104 -10.40 -7.29 6.12
N ALA A 105 -10.42 -6.62 4.98
CA ALA A 105 -9.77 -7.10 3.76
C ALA A 105 -8.24 -7.14 3.87
N ALA A 106 -7.65 -6.19 4.59
CA ALA A 106 -6.20 -6.17 4.84
C ALA A 106 -5.75 -7.28 5.81
N GLU A 107 -6.60 -7.64 6.79
CA GLU A 107 -6.30 -8.70 7.77
C GLU A 107 -6.61 -10.12 7.27
N ALA A 108 -7.48 -10.26 6.27
CA ALA A 108 -7.83 -11.55 5.66
C ALA A 108 -6.64 -12.38 5.13
N PRO A 109 -5.61 -11.80 4.47
CA PRO A 109 -4.45 -12.56 4.01
C PRO A 109 -3.56 -13.10 5.13
N GLU A 110 -3.63 -12.56 6.35
CA GLU A 110 -2.72 -12.93 7.46
C GLU A 110 -3.21 -14.14 8.28
N ARG A 111 -4.49 -14.52 8.14
CA ARG A 111 -5.14 -15.51 9.02
C ARG A 111 -5.32 -16.91 8.43
N GLY A 112 -4.65 -17.21 7.31
CA GLY A 112 -4.49 -18.58 6.83
C GLY A 112 -5.35 -18.94 5.62
N GLU A 113 -4.67 -19.63 4.70
CA GLU A 113 -5.18 -20.54 3.66
C GLU A 113 -6.53 -20.19 3.02
N TRP A 114 -6.51 -19.32 2.01
CA TRP A 114 -7.57 -19.28 1.01
C TRP A 114 -7.10 -19.76 -0.35
N ARG A 115 -7.76 -20.84 -0.79
CA ARG A 115 -7.58 -21.56 -2.04
C ARG A 115 -8.06 -20.72 -3.24
N PHE A 116 -7.15 -19.98 -3.86
CA PHE A 116 -7.15 -19.87 -5.31
C PHE A 116 -5.84 -20.49 -5.80
N GLY A 117 -5.96 -21.56 -6.59
CA GLY A 117 -4.82 -22.33 -7.05
C GLY A 117 -3.77 -21.47 -7.74
N SER A 118 -2.53 -21.95 -7.61
CA SER A 118 -1.30 -21.52 -8.28
C SER A 118 -0.50 -20.40 -7.60
N GLY A 119 0.29 -20.79 -6.60
CA GLY A 119 1.74 -20.55 -6.58
C GLY A 119 2.24 -19.14 -6.27
N HIS A 120 2.99 -19.05 -5.17
CA HIS A 120 3.83 -17.95 -4.67
C HIS A 120 3.13 -16.92 -3.77
N ALA A 121 3.29 -17.16 -2.46
CA ALA A 121 2.99 -16.22 -1.41
C ALA A 121 3.91 -14.99 -1.54
N ILE A 122 3.33 -13.85 -1.93
CA ILE A 122 4.00 -12.56 -1.80
C ILE A 122 3.52 -11.96 -0.48
N SER A 123 4.30 -12.18 0.58
CA SER A 123 4.21 -11.42 1.82
C SER A 123 4.62 -9.97 1.54
N LEU A 124 3.66 -9.10 1.28
CA LEU A 124 3.87 -7.66 1.29
C LEU A 124 3.67 -7.17 2.72
N GLN A 125 4.79 -7.01 3.43
CA GLN A 125 4.86 -6.25 4.67
C GLN A 125 4.51 -4.79 4.36
N ILE A 126 3.36 -4.33 4.86
CA ILE A 126 3.04 -2.90 4.90
C ILE A 126 3.64 -2.37 6.20
N ALA A 127 4.84 -1.81 6.11
CA ALA A 127 5.39 -1.00 7.19
C ALA A 127 4.66 0.35 7.22
N CYS A 128 3.93 0.61 8.30
CA CYS A 128 3.47 1.95 8.63
C CYS A 128 4.70 2.84 8.90
N VAL A 129 4.85 3.92 8.15
CA VAL A 129 5.71 5.05 8.54
C VAL A 129 4.97 5.83 9.63
N SER A 130 5.68 6.03 10.74
CA SER A 130 5.26 6.67 11.98
C SER A 130 5.18 8.19 11.89
#